data_AF-A0A7S2S4S3-F1
#
_entry.id   AF-A0A7S2S4S3-F1
#
_cell.length_a   1.000
_cell.length_b   1.000
_cell.length_c   1.000
_cell.angle_alpha   90.00
_cell.angle_beta   90.00
_cell.angle_gamma   90.00
#
_symmetry.space_group_name_H-M   'P 1'
#
loop_
_entity.id
_entity.type
_entity.pdbx_description
1 polymer ?
#
loop_
_entity_poly.entity_id
_entity_poly.type
_entity_poly.pdbx_seq_one_letter_code
_entity_poly.pdbx_strand_id
1 'polypeptide(L)'
;MMNALAIFLYALVAICGVQTSFASKSPQTNGEVVDLDARSFDSSIRDGNAWLIEFYAPWCGHCTRFAPTYEAVAKQLHENQSTSERKVMVAKVDGGGDRALASRFNVRGFPTFYLIDGWTVREYTGKRTQDALFQFATKTYEEYEPIPFLNSPFGPMGQSRALLMRVGTKTIDYHASMVKRGYPSIFAAITLAAFGIVFGLTAILVIGFMTLPKPKED
;
A
#
# COMPACT_ATOMS: atom_id res chain seq x y z
N MET A 1 -32.23 -32.23 -21.49
CA MET A 1 -31.70 -30.92 -21.93
C MET A 1 -31.12 -30.15 -20.75
N MET A 2 -30.17 -30.76 -20.05
CA MET A 2 -29.65 -30.25 -18.78
C MET A 2 -28.18 -30.64 -18.75
N ASN A 3 -27.34 -29.93 -19.50
CA ASN A 3 -25.88 -30.16 -19.53
C ASN A 3 -25.05 -29.04 -20.19
N ALA A 4 -25.63 -28.01 -20.83
CA ALA A 4 -24.84 -26.89 -21.36
C ALA A 4 -24.67 -25.73 -20.36
N LEU A 5 -25.73 -25.39 -19.61
CA LEU A 5 -25.70 -24.32 -18.60
C LEU A 5 -24.86 -24.67 -17.36
N ALA A 6 -24.84 -25.94 -16.96
CA ALA A 6 -24.04 -26.41 -15.84
C ALA A 6 -22.53 -26.38 -16.14
N ILE A 7 -22.14 -26.66 -17.40
CA ILE A 7 -20.74 -26.60 -17.84
C ILE A 7 -20.25 -25.14 -17.88
N PHE A 8 -21.11 -24.20 -18.28
CA PHE A 8 -20.76 -22.77 -18.31
C PHE A 8 -20.62 -22.16 -16.90
N LEU A 9 -21.45 -22.59 -15.94
CA LEU A 9 -21.32 -22.24 -14.52
C LEU A 9 -20.05 -22.84 -13.88
N TYR A 10 -19.72 -24.09 -14.21
CA TYR A 10 -18.47 -24.72 -13.75
C TYR A 10 -17.22 -24.06 -14.34
N ALA A 11 -17.28 -23.58 -15.58
CA ALA A 11 -16.17 -22.85 -16.22
C ALA A 11 -15.91 -21.48 -15.56
N LEU A 12 -16.96 -20.76 -15.14
CA LEU A 12 -16.81 -19.49 -14.42
C LEU A 12 -16.25 -19.69 -12.99
N VAL A 13 -16.61 -20.78 -12.33
CA VAL A 13 -16.05 -21.15 -11.00
C VAL A 13 -14.62 -21.67 -11.14
N ALA A 14 -14.24 -22.33 -12.24
CA ALA A 14 -12.88 -22.81 -12.48
C ALA A 14 -11.88 -21.70 -12.87
N ILE A 15 -12.33 -20.59 -13.45
CA ILE A 15 -11.50 -19.37 -13.60
C ILE A 15 -11.31 -18.69 -12.23
N CYS A 16 -12.26 -18.89 -11.32
CA CYS A 16 -12.20 -18.46 -9.93
C CYS A 16 -11.56 -19.56 -9.06
N GLY A 17 -10.32 -19.93 -9.37
CA GLY A 17 -9.52 -20.85 -8.56
C GLY A 17 -9.40 -20.34 -7.13
N VAL A 18 -10.29 -20.83 -6.26
CA VAL A 18 -10.31 -20.56 -4.83
C VAL A 18 -9.01 -21.10 -4.23
N GLN A 19 -8.23 -20.22 -3.61
CA GLN A 19 -7.43 -20.59 -2.46
C GLN A 19 -7.88 -19.75 -1.27
N THR A 20 -8.99 -20.17 -0.67
CA THR A 20 -9.32 -19.84 0.71
C THR A 20 -8.40 -20.62 1.62
N SER A 21 -7.40 -19.92 2.16
CA SER A 21 -6.63 -20.15 3.39
C SER A 21 -5.16 -19.88 3.17
N PHE A 22 -4.81 -18.60 2.98
CA PHE A 22 -3.52 -18.14 3.49
C PHE A 22 -3.67 -18.07 5.00
N ALA A 23 -3.39 -19.17 5.70
CA ALA A 23 -2.88 -19.05 7.06
C ALA A 23 -1.52 -18.36 6.92
N SER A 24 -1.56 -17.03 6.88
CA SER A 24 -0.37 -16.18 6.86
C SER A 24 0.37 -16.45 8.14
N LYS A 25 1.45 -17.22 8.06
CA LYS A 25 2.43 -17.30 9.14
C LYS A 25 2.98 -15.89 9.28
N SER A 26 2.57 -15.17 10.32
CA SER A 26 3.15 -13.87 10.63
C SER A 26 4.68 -14.04 10.72
N PRO A 27 5.47 -13.10 10.19
CA PRO A 27 6.91 -13.16 10.34
C PRO A 27 7.23 -13.11 11.83
N GLN A 28 7.65 -14.25 12.39
CA GLN A 28 8.16 -14.32 13.75
C GLN A 28 9.51 -13.62 13.76
N THR A 29 9.53 -12.34 14.14
CA THR A 29 10.77 -11.58 14.27
C THR A 29 11.24 -11.53 15.71
N ASN A 30 12.52 -11.89 15.90
CA ASN A 30 13.23 -11.87 17.18
C ASN A 30 13.73 -10.43 17.47
N GLY A 31 12.83 -9.45 17.42
CA GLY A 31 13.18 -8.02 17.55
C GLY A 31 13.90 -7.42 16.34
N GLU A 32 13.81 -8.07 15.19
CA GLU A 32 14.33 -7.56 13.92
C GLU A 32 13.29 -6.69 13.19
N VAL A 33 13.77 -5.66 12.50
CA VAL A 33 12.95 -4.80 11.63
C VAL A 33 12.58 -5.57 10.36
N VAL A 34 11.30 -5.76 10.11
CA VAL A 34 10.79 -6.47 8.92
C VAL A 34 10.88 -5.59 7.68
N ASP A 35 11.52 -6.08 6.61
CA ASP A 35 11.43 -5.45 5.29
C ASP A 35 10.09 -5.79 4.62
N LEU A 36 9.27 -4.77 4.38
CA LEU A 36 8.00 -4.89 3.66
C LEU A 36 8.08 -4.21 2.30
N ASP A 37 7.50 -4.86 1.29
CA ASP A 37 7.39 -4.34 -0.07
C ASP A 37 5.92 -4.32 -0.50
N ALA A 38 5.63 -3.76 -1.67
CA ALA A 38 4.25 -3.67 -2.19
C ALA A 38 3.54 -5.03 -2.38
N ARG A 39 4.27 -6.17 -2.36
CA ARG A 39 3.71 -7.52 -2.50
C ARG A 39 3.42 -8.16 -1.16
N SER A 40 4.29 -7.97 -0.16
CA SER A 40 4.16 -8.57 1.17
C SER A 40 3.36 -7.70 2.14
N PHE A 41 3.26 -6.39 1.90
CA PHE A 41 2.67 -5.42 2.82
C PHE A 41 1.27 -5.83 3.29
N ASP A 42 0.31 -5.98 2.37
CA ASP A 42 -1.10 -6.21 2.71
C ASP A 42 -1.34 -7.57 3.40
N SER A 43 -0.50 -8.58 3.13
CA SER A 43 -0.58 -9.88 3.81
C SER A 43 0.02 -9.87 5.21
N SER A 44 1.07 -9.07 5.45
CA SER A 44 1.77 -9.01 6.72
C SER A 44 0.96 -8.24 7.77
N ILE A 45 0.39 -7.09 7.40
CA ILE A 45 -0.33 -6.22 8.35
C ILE A 45 -1.68 -6.77 8.83
N ARG A 46 -2.17 -7.86 8.23
CA ARG A 46 -3.47 -8.49 8.53
C ARG A 46 -3.37 -9.58 9.60
N ASP A 47 -2.23 -9.70 10.26
CA ASP A 47 -1.95 -10.72 11.28
C ASP A 47 -2.56 -10.40 12.67
N GLY A 48 -3.23 -9.25 12.81
CA GLY A 48 -3.87 -8.82 14.06
C GLY A 48 -2.93 -8.13 15.05
N ASN A 49 -1.65 -7.97 14.70
CA ASN A 49 -0.67 -7.20 15.46
C ASN A 49 -0.73 -5.71 15.08
N ALA A 50 -0.22 -4.86 15.96
CA ALA A 50 0.04 -3.47 15.60
C ALA A 50 1.37 -3.40 14.85
N TRP A 51 1.50 -2.50 13.87
CA TRP A 51 2.70 -2.36 13.05
C TRP A 51 3.21 -0.93 13.08
N LEU A 52 4.41 -0.73 13.61
CA LEU A 52 5.18 0.50 13.47
C LEU A 52 5.97 0.42 12.16
N ILE A 53 5.70 1.31 11.22
CA ILE A 53 6.25 1.26 9.87
C ILE A 53 7.06 2.52 9.59
N GLU A 54 8.34 2.37 9.26
CA GLU A 54 9.18 3.43 8.71
C GLU A 54 9.14 3.40 7.17
N PHE A 55 8.75 4.52 6.56
CA PHE A 55 9.05 4.78 5.16
C PHE A 55 10.40 5.46 5.05
N TYR A 56 11.34 4.81 4.36
CA TYR A 56 12.69 5.32 4.13
C TYR A 56 13.03 5.34 2.64
N ALA A 57 14.19 5.90 2.31
CA ALA A 57 14.80 5.74 1.00
C ALA A 57 16.32 5.53 1.14
N PRO A 58 16.94 4.65 0.34
CA PRO A 58 18.35 4.26 0.50
C PRO A 58 19.33 5.42 0.21
N TRP A 59 18.92 6.40 -0.58
CA TRP A 59 19.70 7.60 -0.91
C TRP A 59 19.51 8.76 0.08
N CYS A 60 18.64 8.62 1.09
CA CYS A 60 18.36 9.67 2.05
C CYS A 60 19.33 9.60 3.24
N GLY A 61 20.26 10.55 3.34
CA GLY A 61 21.25 10.58 4.43
C GLY A 61 20.64 10.68 5.84
N HIS A 62 19.44 11.25 6.00
CA HIS A 62 18.73 11.23 7.29
C HIS A 62 18.25 9.83 7.66
N CYS A 63 17.81 9.03 6.69
CA CYS A 63 17.38 7.65 6.93
C CYS A 63 18.58 6.77 7.28
N THR A 64 19.67 6.87 6.53
CA THR A 64 20.88 6.06 6.78
C THR A 64 21.44 6.27 8.19
N ARG A 65 21.44 7.53 8.69
CA ARG A 65 21.87 7.83 10.06
C ARG A 65 20.89 7.33 11.13
N PHE A 66 19.61 7.21 10.77
CA PHE A 66 18.55 6.85 11.70
C PHE A 66 18.35 5.33 11.81
N ALA A 67 18.69 4.56 10.78
CA ALA A 67 18.58 3.11 10.74
C ALA A 67 19.05 2.38 12.02
N PRO A 68 20.24 2.63 12.60
CA PRO A 68 20.66 1.94 13.82
C PRO A 68 19.77 2.27 15.04
N THR A 69 19.26 3.51 15.12
CA THR A 69 18.31 3.91 16.15
C THR A 69 16.99 3.17 15.99
N TYR A 70 16.52 2.98 14.76
CA TYR A 70 15.28 2.27 14.49
C TYR A 70 15.38 0.77 14.81
N GLU A 71 16.52 0.15 14.51
CA GLU A 71 16.81 -1.23 14.92
C GLU A 71 16.83 -1.38 16.45
N ALA A 72 17.37 -0.40 17.17
CA ALA A 72 17.35 -0.38 18.63
C ALA A 72 15.91 -0.28 19.18
N VAL A 73 15.04 0.52 18.55
CA VAL A 73 13.60 0.58 18.88
C VAL A 73 12.93 -0.79 18.69
N ALA A 74 13.23 -1.49 17.59
CA ALA A 74 12.67 -2.83 17.34
C ALA A 74 13.06 -3.85 18.41
N LYS A 75 14.33 -3.86 18.81
CA LYS A 75 14.81 -4.71 19.91
C LYS A 75 14.15 -4.36 21.24
N GLN A 76 14.09 -3.07 21.57
CA GLN A 76 13.48 -2.60 22.81
C GLN A 76 11.98 -2.94 22.87
N LEU A 77 11.25 -2.79 21.77
CA LEU A 77 9.84 -3.19 21.68
C LEU A 77 9.68 -4.70 21.87
N HIS A 78 10.55 -5.51 21.27
CA HIS A 78 10.51 -6.96 21.44
C HIS A 78 10.78 -7.40 22.89
N GLU A 79 11.76 -6.79 23.55
CA GLU A 79 12.15 -7.13 24.93
C GLU A 79 11.11 -6.71 25.98
N ASN A 80 10.40 -5.59 25.73
CA ASN A 80 9.44 -5.02 26.68
C ASN A 80 7.99 -5.43 26.41
N GLN A 81 7.74 -6.26 25.39
CA GLN A 81 6.40 -6.78 25.09
C GLN A 81 6.03 -7.91 26.05
N SER A 82 4.99 -7.68 26.85
CA SER A 82 4.40 -8.70 27.72
C SER A 82 3.54 -9.67 26.90
N THR A 83 3.63 -10.98 27.20
CA THR A 83 2.89 -12.06 26.54
C THR A 83 1.36 -11.88 26.55
N SER A 84 0.86 -11.01 27.44
CA SER A 84 -0.58 -10.74 27.63
C SER A 84 -1.10 -9.54 26.82
N GLU A 85 -0.25 -8.77 26.15
CA GLU A 85 -0.61 -7.55 25.41
C GLU A 85 -0.49 -7.72 23.89
N ARG A 86 -1.14 -6.83 23.12
CA ARG A 86 -1.06 -6.83 21.65
C ARG A 86 0.38 -6.51 21.21
N LYS A 87 0.97 -7.41 20.42
CA LYS A 87 2.35 -7.28 19.93
C LYS A 87 2.47 -6.11 18.94
N VAL A 88 3.51 -5.29 19.09
CA VAL A 88 3.88 -4.25 18.13
C VAL A 88 5.05 -4.74 17.28
N MET A 89 4.77 -5.01 16.02
CA MET A 89 5.77 -5.39 15.03
C MET A 89 6.41 -4.13 14.43
N VAL A 90 7.71 -4.19 14.14
CA VAL A 90 8.44 -3.07 13.54
C VAL A 90 8.82 -3.44 12.11
N ALA A 91 8.51 -2.56 11.16
CA ALA A 91 8.79 -2.77 9.75
C ALA A 91 9.36 -1.52 9.10
N LYS A 92 10.10 -1.72 8.00
CA LYS A 92 10.58 -0.65 7.13
C LYS A 92 10.13 -0.93 5.69
N VAL A 93 9.90 0.15 4.95
CA VAL A 93 9.48 0.13 3.55
C VAL A 93 10.34 1.11 2.77
N ASP A 94 10.96 0.66 1.69
CA ASP A 94 11.64 1.55 0.74
C ASP A 94 10.59 2.33 -0.09
N GLY A 95 10.18 3.49 0.41
CA GLY A 95 9.26 4.38 -0.28
C GLY A 95 9.89 5.09 -1.50
N GLY A 96 11.22 5.10 -1.60
CA GLY A 96 11.94 5.62 -2.77
C GLY A 96 11.79 4.70 -3.98
N GLY A 97 11.84 3.39 -3.75
CA GLY A 97 11.56 2.35 -4.74
C GLY A 97 10.06 2.11 -4.95
N ASP A 98 9.33 1.80 -3.88
CA ASP A 98 7.90 1.47 -3.90
C ASP A 98 7.00 2.72 -3.80
N ARG A 99 7.10 3.60 -4.81
CA ARG A 99 6.37 4.88 -4.87
C ARG A 99 4.85 4.74 -4.75
N ALA A 100 4.29 3.64 -5.24
CA ALA A 100 2.87 3.36 -5.11
C ALA A 100 2.43 3.15 -3.65
N LEU A 101 3.23 2.41 -2.87
CA LEU A 101 2.95 2.17 -1.47
C LEU A 101 3.19 3.45 -0.65
N ALA A 102 4.26 4.19 -0.94
CA ALA A 102 4.50 5.50 -0.32
C ALA A 102 3.35 6.49 -0.61
N SER A 103 2.84 6.52 -1.84
CA SER A 103 1.71 7.37 -2.23
C SER A 103 0.39 6.96 -1.56
N ARG A 104 0.19 5.65 -1.31
CA ARG A 104 -0.95 5.12 -0.56
C ARG A 104 -1.03 5.71 0.85
N PHE A 105 0.12 5.87 1.51
CA PHE A 105 0.27 6.48 2.83
C PHE A 105 0.41 8.01 2.79
N ASN A 106 0.37 8.61 1.60
CA ASN A 106 0.59 10.05 1.40
C ASN A 106 1.95 10.53 1.99
N VAL A 107 2.99 9.70 1.87
CA VAL A 107 4.35 10.02 2.32
C VAL A 107 4.89 11.19 1.49
N ARG A 108 5.25 12.28 2.16
CA ARG A 108 5.78 13.50 1.53
C ARG A 108 7.31 13.62 1.60
N GLY A 109 7.94 12.88 2.49
CA GLY A 109 9.38 12.94 2.73
C GLY A 109 9.84 11.74 3.54
N PHE A 110 11.14 11.67 3.81
CA PHE A 110 11.76 10.55 4.52
C PHE A 110 12.71 11.04 5.63
N PRO A 111 12.82 10.33 6.77
CA PRO A 111 11.96 9.22 7.18
C PRO A 111 10.61 9.73 7.74
N THR A 112 9.55 8.95 7.49
CA THR A 112 8.20 9.15 8.06
C THR A 112 7.74 7.85 8.69
N PHE A 113 7.09 7.94 9.85
CA PHE A 113 6.66 6.77 10.61
C PHE A 113 5.14 6.74 10.74
N TYR A 114 4.56 5.56 10.59
CA TYR A 114 3.14 5.31 10.81
C TYR A 114 2.96 4.16 11.80
N LEU A 115 1.93 4.23 12.62
CA LEU A 115 1.45 3.09 13.39
C LEU A 115 0.12 2.61 12.77
N ILE A 116 0.06 1.32 12.48
CA ILE A 116 -1.15 0.65 12.01
C ILE A 116 -1.66 -0.25 13.14
N ASP A 117 -2.90 -0.03 13.55
CA ASP A 117 -3.62 -0.90 14.48
C ASP A 117 -4.98 -1.25 13.88
N GLY A 118 -5.06 -2.47 13.33
CA GLY A 118 -6.20 -2.91 12.52
C GLY A 118 -6.41 -2.02 11.29
N TRP A 119 -7.52 -1.27 11.26
CA TRP A 119 -7.85 -0.33 10.17
C TRP A 119 -7.45 1.11 10.48
N THR A 120 -6.98 1.38 11.70
CA THR A 120 -6.59 2.69 12.15
C THR A 120 -5.13 2.92 11.80
N VAL A 121 -4.84 4.07 11.19
CA VAL A 121 -3.47 4.49 10.87
C VAL A 121 -3.22 5.85 11.49
N ARG A 122 -2.10 5.98 12.19
CA ARG A 122 -1.67 7.23 12.85
C ARG A 122 -0.28 7.59 12.36
N GLU A 123 -0.09 8.85 11.98
CA GLU A 123 1.21 9.38 11.58
C GLU A 123 1.96 9.90 12.80
N TYR A 124 3.23 9.54 12.93
CA TYR A 124 4.09 10.08 13.98
C TYR A 124 4.81 11.34 13.50
N THR A 125 4.58 12.46 14.18
CA THR A 125 5.18 13.76 13.88
C THR A 125 6.13 14.25 14.98
N GLY A 126 6.43 13.40 15.97
CA GLY A 126 7.27 13.73 17.13
C GLY A 126 8.78 13.69 16.86
N LYS A 127 9.55 13.65 17.96
CA LYS A 127 11.03 13.61 17.91
C LYS A 127 11.53 12.27 17.39
N ARG A 128 12.52 12.30 16.50
CA ARG A 128 13.18 11.09 15.95
C ARG A 128 14.23 10.54 16.91
N THR A 129 13.85 10.20 18.13
CA THR A 129 14.71 9.55 19.13
C THR A 129 14.16 8.17 19.49
N GLN A 130 15.04 7.27 19.94
CA GLN A 130 14.65 5.92 20.35
C GLN A 130 13.51 5.94 21.37
N ASP A 131 13.69 6.68 22.46
CA ASP A 131 12.70 6.76 23.55
C ASP A 131 11.35 7.30 23.09
N ALA A 132 11.36 8.32 22.23
CA ALA A 132 10.14 8.96 21.78
C ALA A 132 9.33 8.04 20.83
N LEU A 133 10.00 7.26 19.98
CA LEU A 133 9.35 6.25 19.15
C LEU A 133 8.86 5.05 19.96
N PHE A 134 9.65 4.59 20.94
CA PHE A 134 9.24 3.53 21.85
C PHE A 134 7.99 3.93 22.64
N GLN A 135 7.97 5.14 23.20
CA GLN A 135 6.81 5.68 23.91
C GLN A 135 5.60 5.84 22.99
N PHE A 136 5.79 6.33 21.77
CA PHE A 136 4.74 6.39 20.77
C PHE A 136 4.13 5.01 20.50
N ALA A 137 4.94 4.02 20.17
CA ALA A 137 4.49 2.67 19.84
C ALA A 137 3.78 1.94 20.99
N THR A 138 4.08 2.30 22.24
CA THR A 138 3.55 1.60 23.43
C THR A 138 2.38 2.31 24.11
N LYS A 139 2.40 3.64 24.20
CA LYS A 139 1.44 4.39 25.03
C LYS A 139 0.89 5.62 24.33
N THR A 140 1.76 6.45 23.76
CA THR A 140 1.42 7.80 23.33
C THR A 140 0.70 7.81 21.97
N TYR A 141 0.64 6.69 21.25
CA TYR A 141 -0.07 6.63 19.97
C TYR A 141 -1.55 7.04 20.07
N GLU A 142 -2.21 6.90 21.22
CA GLU A 142 -3.60 7.33 21.44
C GLU A 142 -3.81 8.84 21.39
N GLU A 143 -2.76 9.62 21.68
CA GLU A 143 -2.80 11.09 21.62
C GLU A 143 -2.79 11.60 20.16
N TYR A 144 -2.36 10.77 19.21
CA TYR A 144 -2.30 11.14 17.80
C TYR A 144 -3.64 10.85 17.12
N GLU A 145 -4.18 11.85 16.41
CA GLU A 145 -5.42 11.68 15.67
C GLU A 145 -5.24 10.65 14.55
N PRO A 146 -6.19 9.70 14.42
CA PRO A 146 -6.16 8.76 13.31
C PRO A 146 -6.43 9.47 11.99
N ILE A 147 -5.75 9.02 10.94
CA ILE A 147 -6.00 9.51 9.59
C ILE A 147 -7.45 9.18 9.23
N PRO A 148 -8.25 10.17 8.77
CA PRO A 148 -9.67 9.93 8.47
C PRO A 148 -9.80 8.86 7.39
N PHE A 149 -10.83 8.02 7.50
CA PHE A 149 -11.05 6.87 6.62
C PHE A 149 -10.89 7.21 5.13
N LEU A 150 -11.41 8.36 4.70
CA LEU A 150 -11.31 8.81 3.30
C LEU A 150 -9.85 8.87 2.81
N ASN A 151 -8.92 9.38 3.62
CA ASN A 151 -7.50 9.55 3.30
C ASN A 151 -6.60 8.44 3.84
N SER A 152 -7.14 7.49 4.61
CA SER A 152 -6.40 6.33 5.11
C SER A 152 -5.82 5.52 3.94
N PRO A 153 -4.66 4.86 4.11
CA PRO A 153 -4.12 3.93 3.11
C PRO A 153 -5.08 2.79 2.77
N PHE A 154 -6.01 2.47 3.67
CA PHE A 154 -7.06 1.46 3.43
C PHE A 154 -8.33 2.04 2.81
N GLY A 155 -8.45 3.37 2.80
CA GLY A 155 -9.59 4.09 2.25
C GLY A 155 -9.54 4.30 0.74
N PRO A 156 -10.62 4.82 0.16
CA PRO A 156 -10.73 4.99 -1.28
C PRO A 156 -9.71 6.00 -1.85
N MET A 157 -9.35 7.08 -1.13
CA MET A 157 -8.32 8.00 -1.62
C MET A 157 -6.92 7.42 -1.52
N GLY A 158 -6.61 6.65 -0.47
CA GLY A 158 -5.33 5.95 -0.35
C GLY A 158 -5.14 4.95 -1.50
N GLN A 159 -6.17 4.14 -1.76
CA GLN A 159 -6.17 3.16 -2.84
C GLN A 159 -6.12 3.82 -4.23
N SER A 160 -6.85 4.91 -4.45
CA SER A 160 -6.82 5.62 -5.72
C SER A 160 -5.45 6.26 -6.00
N ARG A 161 -4.82 6.88 -4.98
CA ARG A 161 -3.44 7.39 -5.08
C ARG A 161 -2.45 6.28 -5.42
N ALA A 162 -2.53 5.15 -4.73
CA ALA A 162 -1.69 3.99 -4.99
C ALA A 162 -1.88 3.45 -6.41
N LEU A 163 -3.12 3.31 -6.87
CA LEU A 163 -3.46 2.84 -8.21
C LEU A 163 -2.92 3.79 -9.28
N LEU A 164 -3.16 5.10 -9.13
CA LEU A 164 -2.65 6.12 -10.05
C LEU A 164 -1.13 6.07 -10.15
N MET A 165 -0.43 5.91 -9.03
CA MET A 165 1.02 5.76 -9.05
C MET A 165 1.47 4.44 -9.68
N ARG A 166 0.80 3.31 -9.43
CA ARG A 166 1.12 2.03 -10.10
C ARG A 166 0.95 2.11 -11.61
N VAL A 167 -0.13 2.73 -12.07
CA VAL A 167 -0.40 2.93 -13.50
C VAL A 167 0.67 3.85 -14.08
N GLY A 168 1.00 4.95 -13.39
CA GLY A 168 2.04 5.90 -13.81
C GLY A 168 3.43 5.28 -13.94
N THR A 169 3.89 4.54 -12.92
CA THR A 169 5.22 3.90 -12.95
C THR A 169 5.30 2.82 -14.02
N LYS A 170 4.29 1.94 -14.13
CA LYS A 170 4.23 0.94 -15.21
C LYS A 170 4.22 1.57 -16.60
N THR A 171 3.57 2.73 -16.74
CA THR A 171 3.55 3.47 -18.01
C THR A 171 4.93 3.99 -18.39
N ILE A 172 5.67 4.54 -17.43
CA ILE A 172 7.07 4.97 -17.63
C ILE A 172 7.96 3.77 -17.97
N ASP A 173 7.81 2.66 -17.27
CA ASP A 173 8.58 1.43 -17.52
C ASP A 173 8.29 0.86 -18.91
N TYR A 174 7.02 0.89 -19.32
CA TYR A 174 6.60 0.47 -20.65
C TYR A 174 7.25 1.34 -21.73
N HIS A 175 7.22 2.67 -21.57
CA HIS A 175 7.90 3.61 -22.46
C HIS A 175 9.41 3.33 -22.54
N ALA A 176 10.07 3.19 -21.40
CA ALA A 176 11.49 2.86 -21.33
C ALA A 176 11.81 1.52 -22.00
N SER A 177 10.94 0.51 -21.85
CA SER A 177 11.12 -0.79 -22.49
C SER A 177 10.99 -0.73 -24.02
N MET A 178 10.08 0.09 -24.55
CA MET A 178 9.92 0.28 -25.99
C MET A 178 11.13 0.97 -26.60
N VAL A 179 11.64 2.03 -25.95
CA VAL A 179 12.85 2.72 -26.41
C VAL A 179 14.05 1.77 -26.38
N LYS A 180 14.19 0.95 -25.33
CA LYS A 180 15.25 -0.08 -25.25
C LYS A 180 15.17 -1.13 -26.37
N ARG A 181 13.98 -1.40 -26.91
CA ARG A 181 13.77 -2.31 -28.05
C ARG A 181 14.01 -1.66 -29.41
N GLY A 182 14.43 -0.38 -29.45
CA GLY A 182 14.76 0.34 -30.68
C GLY A 182 13.59 1.10 -31.31
N TYR A 183 12.44 1.18 -30.64
CA TYR A 183 11.34 2.02 -31.13
C TYR A 183 11.63 3.51 -30.90
N PRO A 184 11.28 4.39 -31.86
CA PRO A 184 11.36 5.83 -31.66
C PRO A 184 10.53 6.28 -30.45
N SER A 185 11.07 7.19 -29.63
CA SER A 185 10.41 7.71 -28.42
C SER A 185 9.02 8.31 -28.71
N ILE A 186 8.85 8.91 -29.89
CA ILE A 186 7.58 9.47 -30.37
C ILE A 186 6.50 8.38 -30.49
N PHE A 187 6.84 7.20 -31.02
CA PHE A 187 5.88 6.12 -31.19
C PHE A 187 5.33 5.65 -29.84
N ALA A 188 6.24 5.45 -28.88
CA ALA A 188 5.90 5.12 -27.50
C ALA A 188 4.97 6.17 -26.87
N ALA A 189 5.28 7.46 -27.03
CA ALA A 189 4.46 8.55 -26.51
C ALA A 189 3.05 8.59 -27.14
N ILE A 190 2.96 8.40 -28.47
CA ILE A 190 1.68 8.36 -29.20
C ILE A 190 0.80 7.22 -28.68
N THR A 191 1.37 6.02 -28.48
CA THR A 191 0.57 4.88 -27.98
C THR A 191 -0.05 5.18 -26.60
N LEU A 192 0.73 5.77 -25.69
CA LEU A 192 0.25 6.15 -24.36
C LEU A 192 -0.81 7.27 -24.41
N ALA A 193 -0.59 8.28 -25.25
CA ALA A 193 -1.57 9.35 -25.44
C ALA A 193 -2.89 8.81 -26.01
N ALA A 194 -2.82 7.89 -26.99
CA ALA A 194 -3.99 7.24 -27.56
C ALA A 194 -4.78 6.45 -26.52
N PHE A 195 -4.10 5.64 -25.68
CA PHE A 195 -4.75 4.94 -24.57
C PHE A 195 -5.43 5.91 -23.58
N GLY A 196 -4.76 7.01 -23.22
CA GLY A 196 -5.32 8.02 -22.33
C GLY A 196 -6.57 8.70 -22.91
N ILE A 197 -6.54 9.06 -24.20
CA ILE A 197 -7.69 9.68 -24.89
C ILE A 197 -8.86 8.70 -24.97
N VAL A 198 -8.62 7.46 -25.40
CA VAL A 198 -9.68 6.44 -25.51
C VAL A 198 -10.30 6.18 -24.15
N PHE A 199 -9.48 5.95 -23.12
CA PHE A 199 -9.98 5.74 -21.76
C PHE A 199 -10.79 6.94 -21.26
N GLY A 200 -10.29 8.17 -21.45
CA GLY A 200 -10.99 9.40 -21.06
C GLY A 200 -12.34 9.56 -21.76
N LEU A 201 -12.39 9.36 -23.08
CA LEU A 201 -13.63 9.44 -23.85
C LEU A 201 -14.63 8.37 -23.42
N THR A 202 -14.18 7.13 -23.20
CA THR A 202 -15.06 6.06 -22.69
C THR A 202 -15.63 6.37 -21.32
N ALA A 203 -14.82 6.91 -20.39
CA ALA A 203 -15.29 7.30 -19.08
C ALA A 203 -16.36 8.41 -19.15
N ILE A 204 -16.15 9.42 -20.01
CA ILE A 204 -17.14 10.49 -20.25
C ILE A 204 -18.46 9.91 -20.78
N LEU A 205 -18.41 9.00 -21.74
CA LEU A 205 -19.62 8.37 -22.29
C LEU A 205 -20.38 7.55 -21.24
N VAL A 206 -19.66 6.79 -20.41
CA VAL A 206 -20.26 5.99 -19.33
C VAL A 206 -20.92 6.88 -18.27
N ILE A 207 -20.22 7.94 -17.83
CA ILE A 207 -20.79 8.91 -16.88
C ILE A 207 -22.00 9.60 -17.48
N GLY A 208 -21.91 10.02 -18.75
CA GLY A 208 -23.03 10.57 -19.50
C GLY A 208 -24.24 9.66 -19.41
N PHE A 209 -24.08 8.39 -19.78
CA PHE A 209 -25.15 7.40 -19.72
C PHE A 209 -25.72 7.16 -18.31
N MET A 210 -24.88 7.19 -17.26
CA MET A 210 -25.32 7.05 -15.87
C MET A 210 -26.08 8.28 -15.35
N THR A 211 -25.78 9.47 -15.86
CA THR A 211 -26.42 10.74 -15.46
C THR A 211 -27.65 11.11 -16.29
N LEU A 212 -27.92 10.38 -17.38
CA LEU A 212 -29.13 10.60 -18.16
C LEU A 212 -30.36 10.34 -17.28
N PRO A 213 -31.33 11.28 -17.24
CA PRO A 213 -32.56 11.08 -16.49
C PRO A 213 -33.29 9.84 -17.04
N LYS A 214 -33.72 8.94 -16.15
CA LYS A 214 -34.55 7.81 -16.56
C LYS A 214 -35.86 8.33 -17.17
N PRO A 215 -36.32 7.78 -18.31
CA PRO A 215 -37.62 8.14 -18.85
C PRO A 215 -38.69 7.85 -17.78
N LYS A 216 -39.69 8.73 -17.66
CA LYS A 216 -40.87 8.44 -16.84
C LYS A 216 -41.61 7.28 -17.51
N GLU A 217 -41.86 6.22 -16.75
CA GLU A 217 -42.79 5.17 -17.15
C GLU A 217 -44.21 5.74 -16.96
N ASP A 218 -44.94 5.86 -18.07
CA ASP A 218 -46.35 6.28 -18.12
C ASP A 218 -47.28 5.07 -18.01
#